data_AF-A0A5M6IU62-F1
#
_entry.id   AF-A0A5M6IU62-F1
#
_cell.length_a   1.000
_cell.length_b   1.000
_cell.length_c   1.000
_cell.angle_alpha   90.00
_cell.angle_beta   90.00
_cell.angle_gamma   90.00
#
_symmetry.space_group_name_H-M   'P 1'
#
loop_
_entity.id
_entity.type
_entity.pdbx_description
1 polymer ?
#
loop_
_entity_poly.entity_id
_entity_poly.type
_entity_poly.pdbx_seq_one_letter_code
_entity_poly.pdbx_strand_id
1 'polypeptide(L)' 'MATGEMDGQGLREARIRSGLPVREWARRLGVGKSSIGRWETGQLPVPRKIALAVVGLQAELAAARNAEGGRV' A
#
# COMPACT_ATOMS: atom_id res chain seq x y z
N MET A 1 15.61 18.66 -2.14
CA MET A 1 14.60 18.06 -1.24
C MET A 1 13.60 17.35 -2.13
N ALA A 2 13.72 16.03 -2.34
CA ALA A 2 12.70 15.29 -3.09
C ALA A 2 11.42 15.31 -2.26
N THR A 3 10.37 15.94 -2.78
CA THR A 3 9.02 15.88 -2.22
C THR A 3 8.66 14.41 -2.00
N GLY A 4 8.24 14.04 -0.79
CA GLY A 4 7.94 12.66 -0.38
C GLY A 4 6.77 12.05 -1.14
N GLU A 5 6.93 11.80 -2.43
CA GLU A 5 6.01 11.05 -3.27
C GLU A 5 6.43 9.59 -3.25
N MET A 6 5.49 8.72 -2.94
CA MET A 6 5.69 7.27 -2.93
C MET A 6 6.05 6.79 -4.34
N ASP A 7 7.20 6.15 -4.49
CA ASP A 7 7.61 5.52 -5.74
C ASP A 7 7.11 4.06 -5.82
N GLY A 8 7.38 3.39 -6.95
CA GLY A 8 6.96 2.02 -7.18
C GLY A 8 7.52 1.02 -6.16
N GLN A 9 8.76 1.25 -5.71
CA GLN A 9 9.40 0.38 -4.72
C GLN A 9 8.76 0.55 -3.34
N GLY A 10 8.53 1.79 -2.91
CA GLY A 10 7.82 2.10 -1.67
C GLY A 10 6.39 1.53 -1.66
N LEU A 11 5.70 1.56 -2.81
CA LEU A 11 4.40 0.91 -2.98
C LEU A 11 4.49 -0.61 -2.77
N ARG A 12 5.48 -1.27 -3.38
CA ARG A 12 5.70 -2.72 -3.26
C ARG A 12 5.99 -3.13 -1.82
N GLU A 13 6.84 -2.38 -1.14
CA GLU A 13 7.17 -2.61 0.27
C GLU A 13 5.95 -2.41 1.19
N ALA A 14 5.12 -1.40 0.92
CA ALA A 14 3.88 -1.18 1.65
C ALA A 14 2.90 -2.34 1.47
N ARG A 15 2.76 -2.85 0.24
CA ARG A 15 1.94 -4.04 -0.03
C ARG A 15 2.46 -5.27 0.70
N ILE A 16 3.77 -5.54 0.67
CA ILE A 16 4.33 -6.71 1.36
C ILE A 16 4.09 -6.62 2.87
N ARG A 17 4.33 -5.45 3.47
CA ARG A 17 4.10 -5.22 4.91
C ARG A 17 2.64 -5.38 5.33
N SER A 18 1.70 -5.21 4.40
CA SER A 18 0.27 -5.42 4.70
C SER A 18 -0.07 -6.88 4.99
N GLY A 19 0.74 -7.85 4.54
CA GLY A 19 0.42 -9.28 4.62
C GLY A 19 -0.78 -9.70 3.77
N LEU A 20 -1.42 -8.77 3.04
CA LEU A 20 -2.60 -9.06 2.24
C LEU A 20 -2.20 -9.61 0.85
N PRO A 21 -3.00 -10.54 0.29
CA PRO A 21 -2.87 -10.91 -1.11
C PRO A 21 -3.03 -9.68 -2.02
N VAL A 22 -2.27 -9.61 -3.11
CA VAL A 22 -2.31 -8.47 -4.05
C VAL A 22 -3.72 -8.15 -4.56
N ARG A 23 -4.59 -9.15 -4.75
CA ARG A 23 -5.99 -8.93 -5.17
C ARG A 23 -6.79 -8.15 -4.13
N GLU A 24 -6.55 -8.46 -2.86
CA GLU A 24 -7.25 -7.85 -1.74
C GLU A 24 -6.76 -6.44 -1.51
N TRP A 25 -5.45 -6.27 -1.61
CA TRP A 25 -4.80 -4.96 -1.53
C TRP A 25 -5.29 -4.02 -2.64
N ALA A 26 -5.35 -4.51 -3.88
CA ALA A 26 -5.88 -3.76 -5.02
C ALA A 26 -7.37 -3.41 -4.83
N ARG A 27 -8.17 -4.34 -4.32
CA ARG A 27 -9.59 -4.12 -3.98
C ARG A 27 -9.76 -3.01 -2.95
N ARG A 28 -8.98 -3.04 -1.85
CA ARG A 28 -9.01 -2.01 -0.80
C ARG A 28 -8.61 -0.63 -1.31
N LEU A 29 -7.73 -0.57 -2.31
CA LEU A 29 -7.33 0.68 -2.97
C LEU A 29 -8.26 1.10 -4.13
N GLY A 30 -9.27 0.30 -4.47
CA GLY A 30 -10.21 0.59 -5.56
C GLY A 30 -9.58 0.54 -6.96
N VAL A 31 -8.56 -0.29 -7.16
CA VAL A 31 -7.79 -0.36 -8.41
C VAL A 31 -7.62 -1.80 -8.90
N GLY A 32 -7.23 -1.96 -10.17
CA GLY A 32 -6.92 -3.27 -10.74
C GLY A 32 -5.51 -3.76 -10.38
N LYS A 33 -5.33 -5.09 -10.30
CA LYS A 33 -4.01 -5.72 -10.09
C LYS A 33 -2.97 -5.25 -11.11
N SER A 34 -3.37 -5.07 -12.37
CA SER A 34 -2.49 -4.63 -13.44
C SER A 34 -1.95 -3.21 -13.21
N SER A 35 -2.75 -2.32 -12.61
CA SER A 35 -2.30 -0.97 -12.23
C SER A 35 -1.22 -1.03 -11.16
N ILE A 36 -1.41 -1.87 -10.13
CA ILE A 36 -0.40 -2.11 -9.10
C ILE A 36 0.92 -2.58 -9.73
N GLY A 37 0.86 -3.57 -10.62
CA GLY A 37 2.06 -4.08 -11.28
C GLY A 37 2.81 -3.01 -12.08
N ARG A 38 2.09 -2.16 -12.83
CA ARG A 38 2.69 -1.06 -13.60
C ARG A 38 3.35 -0.02 -12.70
N TRP A 39 2.78 0.25 -11.53
CA TRP A 39 3.37 1.18 -10.56
C TRP A 39 4.58 0.57 -9.86
N GLU A 40 4.48 -0.66 -9.37
CA GLU A 40 5.57 -1.34 -8.65
C GLU A 40 6.82 -1.55 -9.52
N THR A 41 6.63 -1.70 -10.83
CA THR A 41 7.72 -1.86 -11.81
C THR A 41 8.23 -0.54 -12.37
N GLY A 42 7.62 0.60 -12.00
CA GLY A 42 7.98 1.91 -12.52
C GLY A 42 7.54 2.17 -13.96
N GLN A 43 6.75 1.29 -14.58
CA GLN A 43 6.17 1.53 -15.91
C GLN A 43 5.25 2.76 -15.92
N LEU A 44 4.60 3.04 -14.79
CA LEU A 44 3.82 4.24 -14.57
C LEU A 44 4.13 4.81 -13.17
N PRO A 45 4.10 6.15 -12.99
CA PRO A 45 4.23 6.74 -11.67
C PRO A 45 3.03 6.37 -10.78
N VAL A 46 3.27 6.25 -9.47
CA VAL A 46 2.20 6.04 -8.49
C VAL A 46 1.35 7.31 -8.39
N PRO A 47 0.03 7.24 -8.61
CA PRO A 47 -0.81 8.42 -8.45
C PRO A 47 -0.83 8.89 -6.99
N ARG A 48 -0.71 10.20 -6.75
CA ARG A 48 -0.71 10.78 -5.39
C ARG A 48 -1.88 10.31 -4.51
N LYS A 49 -3.08 10.18 -5.09
CA LYS A 49 -4.27 9.67 -4.38
C LYS A 49 -4.08 8.23 -3.85
N ILE A 50 -3.34 7.40 -4.58
CA ILE A 50 -3.03 6.03 -4.18
C ILE A 50 -1.99 6.04 -3.07
N ALA A 51 -0.95 6.86 -3.18
CA ALA A 51 0.04 7.02 -2.11
C ALA A 51 -0.63 7.39 -0.76
N LEU A 52 -1.58 8.33 -0.77
CA LEU A 52 -2.35 8.71 0.42
C LEU A 52 -3.23 7.57 0.93
N ALA A 53 -3.94 6.86 0.05
CA ALA A 53 -4.76 5.71 0.43
C ALA A 53 -3.94 4.57 1.06
N VAL A 54 -2.70 4.36 0.58
CA VAL A 54 -1.77 3.38 1.14
C VAL A 54 -1.38 3.73 2.56
N VAL A 55 -1.08 5.01 2.84
CA VAL A 55 -0.77 5.45 4.21
C VAL A 55 -1.93 5.18 5.16
N GLY A 56 -3.17 5.50 4.75
CA GLY A 56 -4.37 5.20 5.53
C GLY A 56 -4.57 3.71 5.80
N LEU A 57 -4.42 2.89 4.76
CA LEU A 57 -4.52 1.43 4.87
C LEU A 57 -3.45 0.85 5.80
N GLN A 58 -2.21 1.36 5.73
CA GLN A 58 -1.14 0.90 6.62
C GLN A 58 -1.41 1.26 8.07
N ALA A 59 -1.96 2.44 8.36
CA ALA A 59 -2.35 2.84 9.70
C ALA A 59 -3.47 1.94 10.25
N GLU A 60 -4.48 1.62 9.44
CA GLU A 60 -5.56 0.68 9.80
C GLU A 60 -5.01 -0.71 10.17
N LEU A 61 -4.13 -1.25 9.32
CA LEU A 61 -3.54 -2.58 9.53
C LEU A 61 -2.59 -2.61 10.74
N ALA A 62 -1.83 -1.54 10.97
CA ALA A 62 -1.00 -1.42 12.17
C ALA A 62 -1.85 -1.35 13.45
N ALA A 63 -2.96 -0.60 13.43
CA ALA A 63 -3.89 -0.53 14.55
C ALA A 63 -4.54 -1.90 14.84
N ALA A 64 -4.96 -2.63 13.80
CA ALA A 64 -5.51 -3.97 13.95
C ALA A 64 -4.50 -4.94 14.59
N ARG A 65 -3.24 -4.93 14.12
CA ARG A 65 -2.17 -5.76 14.69
C ARG A 65 -1.89 -5.45 16.16
N ASN A 66 -1.91 -4.17 16.54
CA ASN A 66 -1.72 -3.75 17.94
C ASN A 66 -2.89 -4.19 18.84
N ALA A 67 -4.11 -4.19 18.30
CA ALA A 67 -5.29 -4.69 19.02
C ALA A 67 -5.24 -6.20 19.26
N GLU A 68 -4.68 -6.97 18.31
CA GLU A 68 -4.50 -8.42 18.42
C GLU A 68 -3.36 -8.80 19.37
N GLY A 69 -2.27 -8.02 19.41
CA GLY A 69 -1.12 -8.24 20.29
C GLY A 69 -1.29 -7.77 21.74
N GLY A 70 -2.41 -7.13 22.08
CA GLY A 70 -2.71 -6.63 23.43
C GLY A 70 -3.52 -7.58 24.32
N ARG A 71 -3.83 -8.78 23.84
CA ARG A 71 -4.31 -9.88 24.69
C ARG A 71 -3.10 -10.77 25.03
N VAL A 72 -2.90 -10.97 26.34
CA VAL A 72 -1.90 -11.79 27.07
C VAL A 72 -0.49 -11.23 27.22
#